data_AF-A0A2R6L4A5-F1
#
_entry.id   AF-A0A2R6L4A5-F1
#
_cell.length_a   1.000
_cell.length_b   1.000
_cell.length_c   1.000
_cell.angle_alpha   90.00
_cell.angle_beta   90.00
_cell.angle_gamma   90.00
#
_symmetry.space_group_name_H-M   'P 1'
#
loop_
_entity.id
_entity.type
_entity.pdbx_description
1 polymer ?
#
loop_
_entity_poly.entity_id
_entity_poly.type
_entity_poly.pdbx_seq_one_letter_code
_entity_poly.pdbx_strand_id
1 'polypeptide(L)'
;MGRGQGGPRSQPRSAGTYFYVGSKPTGSVAGRSRAQSEVIGIVLLTAVIVVLVSVAGAIVLSERFEEDDDPLVSVESNATVDRVRIDHTGGDSLAAADVEVVVRDGNDTRRITLSDFDATPGSRFEAGSEWETSVTLDPGQVTLFVVHTPSETVLHEETHVVG
;
A
#
# COMPACT_ATOMS: atom_id res chain seq x y z
N MET A 1 -49.52 3.99 110.88
CA MET A 1 -48.66 4.29 112.05
C MET A 1 -47.41 3.41 111.97
N GLY A 2 -46.22 3.98 112.17
CA GLY A 2 -44.94 3.26 112.18
C GLY A 2 -43.82 4.03 111.45
N ARG A 3 -43.24 5.05 112.11
CA ARG A 3 -42.01 5.74 111.67
C ARG A 3 -40.79 5.04 112.27
N GLY A 4 -39.74 4.85 111.48
CA GLY A 4 -38.38 4.53 111.94
C GLY A 4 -37.39 5.61 111.49
N GLN A 5 -36.80 6.31 112.45
CA GLN A 5 -35.62 7.20 112.36
C GLN A 5 -34.36 6.34 112.05
N GLY A 6 -33.20 6.76 111.55
CA GLY A 6 -32.51 8.04 111.33
C GLY A 6 -30.99 7.77 111.30
N GLY A 7 -30.18 8.63 110.65
CA GLY A 7 -28.72 8.75 110.91
C GLY A 7 -27.75 8.49 109.73
N PRO A 8 -26.54 9.09 109.70
CA PRO A 8 -26.15 9.98 108.58
C PRO A 8 -24.71 9.87 108.00
N ARG A 9 -24.45 10.66 106.92
CA ARG A 9 -23.19 11.33 106.46
C ARG A 9 -22.25 10.71 105.40
N SER A 10 -21.79 11.65 104.55
CA SER A 10 -20.48 11.83 103.86
C SER A 10 -20.15 11.16 102.51
N GLN A 11 -19.89 12.00 101.50
CA GLN A 11 -19.32 11.76 100.15
C GLN A 11 -17.84 11.29 100.20
N PRO A 12 -17.25 10.79 99.10
CA PRO A 12 -16.52 11.69 98.18
C PRO A 12 -16.62 11.36 96.68
N ARG A 13 -16.15 12.34 95.88
CA ARG A 13 -16.05 12.40 94.40
C ARG A 13 -15.08 11.35 93.82
N SER A 14 -15.37 10.86 92.61
CA SER A 14 -14.34 10.31 91.72
C SER A 14 -14.62 10.68 90.27
N ALA A 15 -13.65 11.39 89.68
CA ALA A 15 -13.57 11.70 88.27
C ALA A 15 -13.01 10.47 87.52
N GLY A 16 -13.69 10.05 86.46
CA GLY A 16 -13.30 8.90 85.64
C GLY A 16 -13.31 9.26 84.16
N THR A 17 -12.15 9.68 83.67
CA THR A 17 -11.61 9.70 82.31
C THR A 17 -12.44 8.98 81.22
N TYR A 18 -12.91 9.73 80.23
CA TYR A 18 -13.37 9.16 78.95
C TYR A 18 -12.16 8.63 78.17
N PHE A 19 -12.09 7.31 78.07
CA PHE A 19 -11.09 6.59 77.28
C PHE A 19 -11.46 6.70 75.79
N TYR A 20 -10.60 7.33 74.98
CA TYR A 20 -10.73 7.31 73.52
C TYR A 20 -10.46 5.90 73.00
N VAL A 21 -11.49 5.21 72.50
CA VAL A 21 -11.32 4.00 71.70
C VAL A 21 -10.88 4.44 70.31
N GLY A 22 -9.59 4.25 69.99
CA GLY A 22 -9.07 4.44 68.65
C GLY A 22 -9.75 3.47 67.67
N SER A 23 -10.47 4.02 66.69
CA SER A 23 -10.91 3.26 65.52
C SER A 23 -9.68 2.88 64.70
N LYS A 24 -9.43 1.57 64.55
CA LYS A 24 -8.46 1.09 63.57
C LYS A 24 -9.02 1.40 62.18
N PRO A 25 -8.32 2.16 61.31
CA PRO A 25 -8.71 2.23 59.92
C PRO A 25 -8.42 0.87 59.28
N THR A 26 -9.45 0.13 58.90
CA THR A 26 -9.34 -1.05 58.03
C THR A 26 -8.97 -0.58 56.63
N GLY A 27 -7.69 -0.39 56.37
CA GLY A 27 -7.15 -0.27 55.03
C GLY A 27 -7.06 -1.65 54.37
N SER A 28 -8.05 -2.04 53.57
CA SER A 28 -7.87 -3.12 52.60
C SER A 28 -8.76 -2.94 51.37
N VAL A 29 -8.37 -2.01 50.49
CA VAL A 29 -8.75 -2.03 49.08
C VAL A 29 -7.50 -1.74 48.25
N ALA A 30 -6.55 -2.66 48.26
CA ALA A 30 -5.33 -2.58 47.44
C ALA A 30 -5.24 -3.80 46.52
N GLY A 31 -6.19 -3.92 45.58
CA GLY A 31 -6.24 -5.09 44.69
C GLY A 31 -6.87 -4.90 43.31
N ARG A 32 -7.41 -3.73 42.94
CA ARG A 32 -8.15 -3.56 41.67
C ARG A 32 -7.46 -2.74 40.59
N SER A 33 -6.32 -2.11 40.88
CA SER A 33 -5.73 -1.12 39.95
C SER A 33 -4.72 -1.72 38.95
N ARG A 34 -4.09 -2.86 39.27
CA ARG A 34 -3.04 -3.46 38.42
C ARG A 34 -3.61 -4.27 37.24
N ALA A 35 -4.73 -4.95 37.45
CA ALA A 35 -5.45 -5.67 36.40
C ALA A 35 -6.12 -4.72 35.38
N GLN A 36 -6.42 -3.47 35.75
CA GLN A 36 -6.94 -2.48 34.80
C GLN A 36 -5.86 -1.97 33.83
N SER A 37 -4.59 -1.87 34.26
CA SER A 37 -3.49 -1.51 33.36
C SER A 37 -3.25 -2.55 32.27
N GLU A 38 -3.54 -3.83 32.56
CA GLU A 38 -3.47 -4.92 31.58
C GLU A 38 -4.51 -4.74 30.45
N VAL A 39 -5.75 -4.38 30.80
CA VAL A 39 -6.83 -4.15 29.83
C VAL A 39 -6.56 -2.88 29.00
N ILE A 40 -6.05 -1.82 29.62
CA ILE A 40 -5.70 -0.60 28.88
C ILE A 40 -4.54 -0.87 27.92
N GLY A 41 -3.54 -1.63 28.36
CA GLY A 41 -2.40 -2.03 27.51
C GLY A 41 -2.83 -2.81 26.27
N ILE A 42 -3.75 -3.77 26.44
CA ILE A 42 -4.22 -4.57 25.29
C ILE A 42 -5.07 -3.75 24.33
N VAL A 43 -5.92 -2.84 24.82
CA VAL A 43 -6.72 -1.94 23.95
C VAL A 43 -5.82 -1.00 23.15
N LEU A 44 -4.77 -0.45 23.78
CA LEU A 44 -3.81 0.38 23.07
C LEU A 44 -3.01 -0.42 22.04
N LEU A 45 -2.56 -1.63 22.38
CA LEU A 45 -1.83 -2.48 21.45
C LEU A 45 -2.70 -2.90 20.26
N THR A 46 -3.96 -3.28 20.47
CA THR A 46 -4.87 -3.64 19.37
C THR A 46 -5.17 -2.45 18.49
N ALA A 47 -5.37 -1.25 19.05
CA ALA A 47 -5.55 -0.03 18.25
C ALA A 47 -4.34 0.25 17.35
N VAL A 48 -3.12 0.11 17.87
CA VAL A 48 -1.89 0.27 17.07
C VAL A 48 -1.82 -0.77 15.96
N ILE A 49 -2.11 -2.03 16.25
CA ILE A 49 -2.11 -3.11 15.24
C ILE A 49 -3.15 -2.82 14.15
N VAL A 50 -4.36 -2.40 14.51
CA VAL A 50 -5.41 -2.06 13.53
C VAL A 50 -4.94 -0.94 12.61
N VAL A 51 -4.35 0.14 13.16
CA VAL A 51 -3.81 1.23 12.34
C VAL A 51 -2.70 0.73 11.42
N LEU A 52 -1.76 -0.07 11.91
CA LEU A 52 -0.67 -0.62 11.11
C LEU A 52 -1.18 -1.52 9.97
N VAL A 53 -2.12 -2.43 10.28
CA VAL A 53 -2.73 -3.33 9.28
C VAL A 53 -3.56 -2.55 8.27
N SER A 54 -4.29 -1.51 8.69
CA SER A 54 -5.04 -0.66 7.78
C SER A 54 -4.13 0.12 6.83
N VAL A 55 -3.03 0.69 7.32
CA VAL A 55 -2.05 1.41 6.47
C VAL A 55 -1.36 0.43 5.51
N ALA A 56 -0.89 -0.71 6.01
CA ALA A 56 -0.28 -1.73 5.16
C ALA A 56 -1.26 -2.27 4.11
N GLY A 57 -2.52 -2.51 4.50
CA GLY A 57 -3.58 -2.95 3.60
C GLY A 57 -3.91 -1.91 2.54
N ALA A 58 -3.90 -0.62 2.90
CA ALA A 58 -4.12 0.46 1.94
C ALA A 58 -3.00 0.52 0.88
N ILE A 59 -1.73 0.32 1.27
CA ILE A 59 -0.60 0.29 0.34
C ILE A 59 -0.72 -0.89 -0.64
N VAL A 60 -1.01 -2.09 -0.14
CA VAL A 60 -1.19 -3.29 -0.97
C VAL A 60 -2.37 -3.14 -1.94
N LEU A 61 -3.43 -2.42 -1.52
CA LEU A 61 -4.57 -2.15 -2.37
C LEU A 61 -4.30 -1.04 -3.39
N SER A 62 -3.56 0.02 -3.04
CA SER A 62 -3.24 1.10 -3.99
C SER A 62 -2.43 0.60 -5.17
N GLU A 63 -1.50 -0.32 -4.95
CA GLU A 63 -0.71 -0.98 -6.02
C GLU A 63 -1.58 -1.78 -7.01
N ARG A 64 -2.82 -2.14 -6.64
CA ARG A 64 -3.77 -2.91 -7.47
C ARG A 64 -4.78 -2.04 -8.22
N PHE A 65 -4.91 -0.77 -7.83
CA PHE A 65 -5.85 0.15 -8.46
C PHE A 65 -5.21 1.00 -9.56
N GLU A 66 -3.92 0.81 -9.84
CA GLU A 66 -3.21 1.46 -10.96
C GLU A 66 -3.35 0.69 -12.29
N GLU A 67 -4.05 -0.46 -12.32
CA GLU A 67 -4.11 -1.39 -13.47
C GLU A 67 -5.23 -1.09 -14.51
N ASP A 68 -6.07 -0.06 -14.35
CA ASP A 68 -7.27 0.15 -15.20
C ASP A 68 -7.11 1.18 -16.36
N ASP A 69 -5.97 1.85 -16.51
CA ASP A 69 -5.73 2.87 -17.56
C ASP A 69 -4.73 2.41 -18.65
N ASP A 70 -4.52 1.10 -18.79
CA ASP A 70 -3.66 0.55 -19.84
C ASP A 70 -4.25 0.84 -21.24
N PRO A 71 -3.46 1.39 -22.18
CA PRO A 71 -3.98 1.76 -23.49
C PRO A 71 -4.36 0.52 -24.31
N LEU A 72 -5.52 0.60 -24.95
CA LEU A 72 -6.04 -0.46 -25.82
C LEU A 72 -5.66 -0.15 -27.26
N VAL A 73 -4.56 -0.75 -27.73
CA VAL A 73 -4.03 -0.54 -29.08
C VAL A 73 -3.85 -1.88 -29.79
N SER A 74 -4.22 -1.94 -31.06
CA SER A 74 -3.92 -3.03 -31.97
C SER A 74 -2.74 -2.63 -32.84
N VAL A 75 -1.70 -3.47 -32.83
CA VAL A 75 -0.44 -3.22 -33.54
C VAL A 75 -0.11 -4.42 -34.41
N GLU A 76 0.46 -4.16 -35.58
CA GLU A 76 1.12 -5.17 -36.39
C GLU A 76 2.60 -4.80 -36.55
N SER A 77 3.44 -5.80 -36.77
CA SER A 77 4.87 -5.61 -36.88
C SER A 77 5.44 -6.43 -38.04
N ASN A 78 6.51 -5.93 -38.65
CA ASN A 78 7.27 -6.66 -39.66
C ASN A 78 8.76 -6.34 -39.52
N ALA A 79 9.61 -7.35 -39.70
CA ALA A 79 11.07 -7.21 -39.66
C ALA A 79 11.72 -7.84 -40.91
N THR A 80 12.73 -7.14 -41.45
CA THR A 80 13.68 -7.66 -42.45
C THR A 80 15.11 -7.38 -41.96
N VAL A 81 16.12 -7.90 -42.66
CA VAL A 81 17.54 -7.74 -42.27
C VAL A 81 17.97 -6.28 -42.10
N ASP A 82 17.27 -5.36 -42.77
CA ASP A 82 17.61 -3.95 -42.89
C ASP A 82 16.55 -3.01 -42.32
N ARG A 83 15.41 -3.52 -41.81
CA ARG A 83 14.25 -2.69 -41.51
C ARG A 83 13.31 -3.28 -40.47
N VAL A 84 12.73 -2.42 -39.65
CA VAL A 84 11.58 -2.71 -38.81
C VAL A 84 10.45 -1.76 -39.15
N ARG A 85 9.25 -2.31 -39.31
CA ARG A 85 8.00 -1.58 -39.57
C ARG A 85 6.98 -1.91 -38.49
N ILE A 86 6.35 -0.88 -37.94
CA ILE A 86 5.29 -0.98 -36.93
C ILE A 86 4.06 -0.26 -37.46
N ASP A 87 2.91 -0.92 -37.40
CA ASP A 87 1.63 -0.41 -37.87
C ASP A 87 0.65 -0.31 -36.73
N HIS A 88 -0.08 0.79 -36.65
CA HIS A 88 -1.22 0.92 -35.76
C HIS A 88 -2.49 0.54 -36.51
N THR A 89 -3.12 -0.57 -36.13
CA THR A 89 -4.29 -1.10 -36.84
C THR A 89 -5.62 -0.71 -36.19
N GLY A 90 -5.62 -0.17 -34.96
CA GLY A 90 -6.82 0.30 -34.28
C GLY A 90 -6.64 0.56 -32.79
N GLY A 91 -7.64 1.20 -32.17
CA GLY A 91 -7.62 1.52 -30.73
C GLY A 91 -7.16 2.93 -30.41
N ASP A 92 -6.57 3.11 -29.23
CA ASP A 92 -6.16 4.41 -28.68
C ASP A 92 -5.01 5.05 -29.44
N SER A 93 -4.99 6.37 -29.49
CA SER A 93 -3.89 7.12 -30.10
C SER A 93 -2.87 7.52 -29.02
N LEU A 94 -1.61 7.14 -29.20
CA LEU A 94 -0.53 7.37 -28.24
C LEU A 94 0.43 8.45 -28.75
N ALA A 95 1.13 9.13 -27.84
CA ALA A 95 2.26 9.96 -28.28
C ALA A 95 3.41 9.06 -28.73
N ALA A 96 4.00 9.33 -29.89
CA ALA A 96 5.09 8.51 -30.40
C ALA A 96 6.34 8.52 -29.50
N ALA A 97 6.51 9.56 -28.67
CA ALA A 97 7.59 9.64 -27.68
C ALA A 97 7.37 8.71 -26.47
N ASP A 98 6.13 8.25 -26.26
CA ASP A 98 5.75 7.36 -25.15
C ASP A 98 5.69 5.88 -25.58
N VAL A 99 6.00 5.59 -26.84
CA VAL A 99 6.03 4.23 -27.39
C VAL A 99 7.47 3.85 -27.72
N GLU A 100 7.92 2.73 -27.17
CA GLU A 100 9.26 2.17 -27.41
C GLU A 100 9.15 0.84 -28.15
N VAL A 101 9.99 0.65 -29.16
CA VAL A 101 10.12 -0.61 -29.89
C VAL A 101 11.41 -1.28 -29.45
N VAL A 102 11.27 -2.48 -28.87
CA VAL A 102 12.38 -3.32 -28.44
C VAL A 102 12.60 -4.41 -29.49
N VAL A 103 13.78 -4.40 -30.10
CA VAL A 103 14.20 -5.41 -31.07
C VAL A 103 15.17 -6.36 -30.39
N ARG A 104 14.78 -7.63 -30.25
CA ARG A 104 15.65 -8.71 -29.77
C ARG A 104 16.11 -9.58 -30.91
N ASP A 105 17.41 -9.63 -31.11
CA ASP A 105 18.07 -10.36 -32.19
C ASP A 105 19.21 -11.19 -31.60
N GLY A 106 18.97 -12.49 -31.41
CA GLY A 106 19.91 -13.36 -30.72
C GLY A 106 20.23 -12.90 -29.30
N ASN A 107 21.48 -12.45 -29.08
CA ASN A 107 21.94 -11.89 -27.80
C ASN A 107 21.90 -10.36 -27.75
N ASP A 108 21.60 -9.70 -28.87
CA ASP A 108 21.50 -8.25 -28.94
C ASP A 108 20.07 -7.80 -28.64
N THR A 109 19.97 -6.68 -27.93
CA THR A 109 18.70 -6.02 -27.64
C THR A 109 18.86 -4.53 -27.89
N ARG A 110 18.00 -3.98 -28.74
CA ARG A 110 17.95 -2.55 -29.07
C ARG A 110 16.60 -1.99 -28.68
N ARG A 111 16.61 -0.75 -28.23
CA ARG A 111 15.42 0.01 -27.84
C ARG A 111 15.40 1.29 -28.64
N ILE A 112 14.30 1.55 -29.32
CA ILE A 112 14.14 2.69 -30.21
C ILE A 112 12.79 3.33 -29.89
N THR A 113 12.79 4.59 -29.47
CA THR A 113 11.55 5.35 -29.31
C THR A 113 10.90 5.51 -30.68
N LEU A 114 9.58 5.37 -30.77
CA LEU A 114 8.89 5.49 -32.05
C LEU A 114 9.09 6.86 -32.70
N SER A 115 9.21 7.93 -31.90
CA SER A 115 9.55 9.27 -32.38
C SER A 115 10.92 9.40 -33.07
N ASP A 116 11.83 8.45 -32.84
CA ASP A 116 13.18 8.42 -33.41
C ASP A 116 13.26 7.57 -34.69
N PHE A 117 12.13 7.04 -35.19
CA PHE A 117 12.07 6.29 -36.44
C PHE A 117 12.38 7.19 -37.65
N ASP A 118 12.86 6.58 -38.74
CA ASP A 118 13.27 7.32 -39.94
C ASP A 118 12.06 7.87 -40.71
N ALA A 119 10.99 7.08 -40.82
CA ALA A 119 9.74 7.45 -41.47
C ALA A 119 8.64 7.58 -40.42
N THR A 120 8.21 8.81 -40.18
CA THR A 120 7.20 9.16 -39.18
C THR A 120 6.02 9.92 -39.82
N PRO A 121 4.78 9.43 -39.72
CA PRO A 121 3.60 10.12 -40.26
C PRO A 121 3.16 11.33 -39.40
N GLY A 122 3.72 11.49 -38.20
CA GLY A 122 3.39 12.58 -37.29
C GLY A 122 4.07 12.44 -35.93
N SER A 123 3.50 13.03 -34.88
CA SER A 123 3.96 12.89 -33.49
C SER A 123 3.13 11.91 -32.66
N ARG A 124 2.12 11.28 -33.28
CA ARG A 124 1.20 10.35 -32.63
C ARG A 124 1.17 9.01 -33.36
N PHE A 125 1.18 7.94 -32.58
CA PHE A 125 0.92 6.59 -33.05
C PHE A 125 -0.59 6.36 -33.01
N GLU A 126 -1.22 6.38 -34.18
CA GLU A 126 -2.68 6.38 -34.32
C GLU A 126 -3.15 5.48 -35.45
N ALA A 127 -4.41 5.06 -35.43
CA ALA A 127 -4.96 4.08 -36.35
C ALA A 127 -4.70 4.44 -37.82
N GLY A 128 -4.11 3.51 -38.56
CA GLY A 128 -3.69 3.65 -39.96
C GLY A 128 -2.29 4.26 -40.14
N SER A 129 -1.58 4.60 -39.06
CA SER A 129 -0.20 5.07 -39.15
C SER A 129 0.78 3.90 -39.32
N GLU A 130 1.75 4.10 -40.21
CA GLU A 130 2.87 3.19 -40.47
C GLU A 130 4.16 3.91 -40.12
N TRP A 131 5.02 3.24 -39.33
CA TRP A 131 6.29 3.78 -38.85
C TRP A 131 7.41 2.83 -39.24
N GLU A 132 8.49 3.37 -39.79
CA GLU A 132 9.62 2.56 -40.27
C GLU A 132 10.97 3.12 -39.82
N THR A 133 11.89 2.22 -39.47
CA THR A 133 13.29 2.57 -39.21
C THR A 133 14.24 1.53 -39.78
N SER A 134 15.39 2.00 -40.24
CA SER A 134 16.48 1.21 -40.77
C SER A 134 17.27 0.60 -39.62
N VAL A 135 17.51 -0.70 -39.70
CA VAL A 135 18.29 -1.44 -38.69
C VAL A 135 19.27 -2.37 -39.39
N THR A 136 20.11 -3.06 -38.62
CA THR A 136 20.90 -4.18 -39.13
C THR A 136 20.66 -5.37 -38.21
N LEU A 137 19.95 -6.36 -38.72
CA LEU A 137 19.59 -7.57 -37.99
C LEU A 137 20.36 -8.75 -38.59
N ASP A 138 20.78 -9.65 -37.71
CA ASP A 138 21.35 -10.92 -38.10
C ASP A 138 20.24 -11.82 -38.69
N PRO A 139 20.54 -12.59 -39.75
CA PRO A 139 19.60 -13.58 -40.26
C PRO A 139 19.26 -14.61 -39.17
N GLY A 140 17.97 -14.84 -38.94
CA GLY A 140 17.49 -15.71 -37.87
C GLY A 140 16.12 -15.31 -37.34
N GLN A 141 15.90 -15.57 -36.06
CA GLN A 141 14.66 -15.19 -35.38
C GLN A 141 14.87 -13.86 -34.66
N VAL A 142 13.97 -12.91 -34.93
CA VAL A 142 13.94 -11.59 -34.29
C VAL A 142 12.60 -11.44 -33.60
N THR A 143 12.61 -11.07 -32.32
CA THR A 143 11.39 -10.76 -31.57
C THR A 143 11.25 -9.26 -31.40
N LEU A 144 10.12 -8.72 -31.81
CA LEU A 144 9.74 -7.33 -31.64
C LEU A 144 8.77 -7.19 -30.48
N PHE A 145 9.04 -6.23 -29.59
CA PHE A 145 8.11 -5.79 -28.56
C PHE A 145 7.77 -4.33 -28.81
N VAL A 146 6.49 -3.98 -28.71
CA VAL A 146 6.04 -2.59 -28.70
C VAL A 146 5.51 -2.30 -27.30
N VAL A 147 6.10 -1.31 -26.64
CA VAL A 147 5.88 -1.02 -25.21
C VAL A 147 5.39 0.41 -25.07
N HIS A 148 4.33 0.62 -24.28
CA HIS A 148 3.93 1.93 -23.82
C HIS A 148 4.67 2.27 -22.53
N THR A 149 5.64 3.18 -22.62
CA THR A 149 6.57 3.47 -21.53
C THR A 149 5.91 4.02 -20.26
N PRO A 150 4.90 4.92 -20.33
CA PRO A 150 4.27 5.46 -19.13
C PRO A 150 3.54 4.43 -18.26
N SER A 151 2.90 3.43 -18.87
CA SER A 151 2.19 2.36 -18.15
C SER A 151 3.00 1.07 -18.05
N GLU A 152 4.18 1.01 -18.69
CA GLU A 152 5.01 -0.19 -18.85
C GLU A 152 4.30 -1.39 -19.52
N THR A 153 3.19 -1.13 -20.22
CA THR A 153 2.39 -2.15 -20.89
C THR A 153 3.03 -2.60 -22.19
N VAL A 154 3.12 -3.91 -22.41
CA VAL A 154 3.46 -4.48 -23.72
C VAL A 154 2.23 -4.49 -24.61
N LEU A 155 2.21 -3.64 -25.63
CA LEU A 155 1.13 -3.51 -26.60
C LEU A 155 1.16 -4.63 -27.64
N HIS A 156 2.37 -5.08 -28.00
CA HIS A 156 2.58 -6.09 -29.03
C HIS A 156 3.83 -6.91 -28.76
N GLU A 157 3.79 -8.20 -29.08
CA GLU A 157 4.94 -9.09 -29.11
C GLU A 157 4.80 -10.06 -30.28
N GLU A 158 5.80 -10.10 -31.15
CA GLU A 158 5.81 -11.00 -32.29
C GLU A 158 7.21 -11.40 -32.71
N THR A 159 7.38 -12.65 -33.14
CA THR A 159 8.65 -13.17 -33.64
C THR A 159 8.61 -13.36 -35.14
N HIS A 160 9.59 -12.78 -35.82
CA HIS A 160 9.78 -12.83 -37.26
C HIS A 160 11.01 -13.66 -37.61
N VAL A 161 10.93 -14.38 -38.72
CA VAL A 161 12.10 -15.04 -39.32
C VAL A 161 12.65 -14.13 -40.41
N VAL A 162 13.86 -13.65 -40.19
CA VAL A 162 14.58 -12.72 -41.06
C VAL A 162 15.67 -13.50 -41.80
N GLY A 163 15.79 -13.34 -43.11
CA GLY A 163 16.68 -14.14 -43.96
C GLY A 163 17.31 -13.36 -45.11
#